data_AF-A0A1F0G5G8-F1
#
_entry.id   AF-A0A1F0G5G8-F1
#
_cell.length_a   1.000
_cell.length_b   1.000
_cell.length_c   1.000
_cell.angle_alpha   90.00
_cell.angle_beta   90.00
_cell.angle_gamma   90.00
#
_symmetry.space_group_name_H-M   'P 1'
#
loop_
_entity.id
_entity.type
_entity.pdbx_description
1 polymer ?
#
loop_
_entity_poly.entity_id
_entity_poly.type
_entity_poly.pdbx_seq_one_letter_code
_entity_poly.pdbx_strand_id
1 'polypeptide(L)'
;MFVGAVSDNFDERIDQKIFHAEIVVDVAKVSAETKAYQPIPIIADFTNGNGSDSLREAIEANYRQVKQEVLSLVDREIERIKNDSQLKSLLKLD
;
A
#
# COMPACT_ATOMS: atom_id res chain seq x y z
N MET A 1 39.89 -20.14 -2.10
CA MET A 1 38.53 -19.55 -2.11
C MET A 1 37.93 -19.87 -3.48
N PHE A 2 36.99 -20.82 -3.57
CA PHE A 2 36.30 -21.15 -4.82
C PHE A 2 35.12 -20.19 -4.97
N VAL A 3 35.25 -19.20 -5.83
CA VAL A 3 34.15 -18.29 -6.19
C VAL A 3 33.62 -18.81 -7.53
N GLY A 4 32.43 -19.41 -7.52
CA GLY A 4 31.73 -19.74 -8.76
C GLY A 4 31.35 -18.46 -9.49
N ALA A 5 31.55 -18.42 -10.80
CA ALA A 5 31.06 -17.31 -11.62
C ALA A 5 29.55 -17.48 -11.81
N VAL A 6 28.78 -16.45 -11.47
CA VAL A 6 27.33 -16.38 -11.68
C VAL A 6 27.07 -15.26 -12.68
N SER A 7 26.33 -15.55 -13.74
CA SER A 7 25.85 -14.54 -14.69
C SER A 7 24.43 -14.18 -14.30
N ASP A 8 24.20 -12.90 -14.00
CA ASP A 8 22.86 -12.37 -13.72
C ASP A 8 22.04 -12.15 -15.01
N ASN A 9 22.68 -12.25 -16.18
CA ASN A 9 22.06 -12.00 -17.48
C ASN A 9 21.67 -13.31 -18.16
N PHE A 10 20.39 -13.47 -18.52
CA PHE A 10 19.88 -14.67 -19.22
C PHE A 10 20.54 -14.93 -20.58
N ASP A 11 21.04 -13.87 -21.21
CA ASP A 11 21.60 -13.90 -22.56
C ASP A 11 23.11 -14.21 -22.56
N GLU A 12 23.75 -14.12 -21.39
CA GLU A 12 25.20 -14.27 -21.24
C GLU A 12 25.50 -15.58 -20.53
N ARG A 13 25.76 -16.60 -21.34
CA ARG A 13 26.18 -17.92 -20.85
C ARG A 13 27.67 -17.89 -20.49
N ILE A 14 28.01 -18.35 -19.28
CA ILE A 14 29.40 -18.49 -18.85
C ILE A 14 29.95 -19.83 -19.37
N ASP A 15 30.89 -19.78 -20.32
CA ASP A 15 31.47 -20.97 -20.95
C ASP A 15 32.51 -21.70 -20.07
N GLN A 16 33.07 -21.03 -19.04
CA GLN A 16 34.13 -21.60 -18.21
C GLN A 16 33.57 -22.36 -17.00
N LYS A 17 33.48 -23.70 -17.13
CA LYS A 17 33.05 -24.60 -16.04
C LYS A 17 34.26 -25.18 -15.27
N ILE A 18 34.32 -24.93 -13.97
CA ILE A 18 35.14 -25.73 -13.02
C ILE A 18 34.28 -26.81 -12.34
N PHE A 19 32.98 -26.88 -12.65
CA PHE A 19 32.02 -27.80 -12.03
C PHE A 19 31.41 -28.79 -13.03
N HIS A 20 31.06 -29.98 -12.55
CA HIS A 20 30.49 -31.09 -13.33
C HIS A 20 28.99 -30.93 -13.64
N ALA A 21 28.34 -29.84 -13.20
CA ALA A 21 26.91 -29.60 -13.39
C ALA A 21 26.62 -28.12 -13.73
N GLU A 22 25.54 -27.87 -14.46
CA GLU A 22 25.06 -26.54 -14.87
C GLU A 22 23.56 -26.43 -14.56
N ILE A 23 23.15 -25.26 -14.07
CA ILE A 23 21.74 -24.91 -13.92
C ILE A 23 21.42 -23.93 -15.04
N VAL A 24 20.75 -24.42 -16.08
CA VAL A 24 20.29 -23.58 -17.22
C VAL A 24 18.83 -23.22 -16.97
N VAL A 25 18.54 -21.92 -16.99
CA VAL A 25 17.16 -21.43 -16.97
C VAL A 25 16.62 -21.48 -18.40
N ASP A 26 15.46 -22.12 -18.60
CA ASP A 26 14.77 -22.14 -19.89
C ASP A 26 14.12 -20.77 -20.15
N VAL A 27 14.86 -19.91 -20.86
CA VAL A 27 14.44 -18.55 -21.21
C VAL A 27 13.15 -18.55 -22.05
N ALA A 28 12.97 -19.55 -22.92
CA ALA A 28 11.78 -19.63 -23.77
C ALA A 28 10.53 -19.91 -22.93
N LYS A 29 10.64 -20.83 -21.95
CA LYS A 29 9.57 -21.13 -21.00
C LYS A 29 9.26 -19.93 -20.10
N VAL A 30 10.28 -19.29 -19.51
CA VAL A 30 10.09 -18.11 -18.65
C VAL A 30 9.48 -16.93 -19.43
N SER A 31 9.89 -16.73 -20.68
CA SER A 31 9.31 -15.70 -21.55
C SER A 31 7.84 -15.99 -21.89
N ALA A 32 7.50 -17.26 -22.16
CA ALA A 32 6.11 -17.66 -22.41
C ALA A 32 5.23 -17.48 -21.16
N GLU A 33 5.73 -17.84 -19.98
CA GLU A 33 5.06 -17.61 -18.69
C GLU A 33 4.85 -16.11 -18.42
N THR A 34 5.87 -15.30 -18.63
CA THR A 34 5.81 -13.84 -18.40
C THR A 34 4.83 -13.15 -19.34
N LYS A 35 4.72 -13.60 -20.60
CA LYS A 35 3.73 -13.10 -21.57
C LYS A 35 2.29 -13.44 -21.19
N ALA A 36 2.09 -14.49 -20.41
CA ALA A 36 0.77 -14.90 -19.92
C ALA A 36 0.35 -14.16 -18.65
N TYR A 37 1.21 -13.30 -18.07
CA TYR A 37 0.87 -12.51 -16.90
C TYR A 37 -0.25 -11.52 -17.22
N GLN A 38 -1.29 -11.55 -16.38
CA GLN A 38 -2.35 -10.56 -16.44
C GLN A 38 -1.99 -9.37 -15.55
N PRO A 39 -2.35 -8.14 -15.95
CA PRO A 39 -2.22 -6.97 -15.09
C PRO A 39 -2.96 -7.20 -13.76
N ILE A 40 -2.35 -6.76 -12.66
CA ILE A 40 -3.02 -6.78 -11.36
C ILE A 40 -4.26 -5.86 -11.46
N PRO A 41 -5.45 -6.34 -11.11
CA PRO A 41 -6.64 -5.52 -11.15
C PRO A 41 -6.52 -4.34 -10.19
N ILE A 42 -6.93 -3.16 -10.65
CA ILE A 42 -6.97 -1.96 -9.81
C ILE A 42 -8.21 -2.07 -8.91
N ILE A 43 -7.99 -2.22 -7.60
CA ILE A 43 -9.07 -2.42 -6.61
C ILE A 43 -9.79 -1.11 -6.29
N ALA A 44 -9.05 -0.01 -6.24
CA ALA A 44 -9.59 1.32 -6.04
C ALA A 44 -8.86 2.27 -6.98
N ASP A 45 -9.62 2.85 -7.90
CA ASP A 45 -9.11 3.86 -8.82
C ASP A 45 -9.28 5.24 -8.16
N PHE A 46 -8.16 5.92 -7.96
CA PHE A 46 -8.11 7.28 -7.41
C PHE A 46 -7.87 8.30 -8.53
N THR A 47 -8.26 8.00 -9.77
CA THR A 47 -8.28 9.00 -10.83
C THR A 47 -9.58 9.81 -10.80
N ASN A 48 -9.44 11.13 -10.87
CA ASN A 48 -10.57 12.04 -11.08
C ASN A 48 -11.09 11.94 -12.53
N GLY A 49 -12.26 12.52 -12.81
CA GLY A 49 -12.88 12.54 -14.15
C GLY A 49 -12.02 13.13 -15.29
N ASN A 50 -10.90 13.76 -14.95
CA ASN A 50 -9.93 14.34 -15.88
C ASN A 50 -8.70 13.42 -16.10
N GLY A 51 -8.68 12.22 -15.50
CA GLY A 51 -7.57 11.27 -15.53
C GLY A 51 -6.39 11.62 -14.62
N SER A 52 -6.51 12.62 -13.75
CA SER A 52 -5.46 13.03 -12.80
C SER A 52 -5.57 12.30 -11.46
N ASP A 53 -4.44 11.98 -10.84
CA ASP A 53 -4.37 11.37 -9.50
C ASP A 53 -5.00 12.29 -8.44
N SER A 54 -6.05 11.80 -7.79
CA SER A 54 -6.84 12.48 -6.77
C SER A 54 -6.60 11.95 -5.36
N LEU A 55 -5.68 10.99 -5.21
CA LEU A 55 -5.41 10.31 -3.95
C LEU A 55 -5.14 11.29 -2.81
N ARG A 56 -4.34 12.32 -3.07
CA ARG A 56 -4.01 13.34 -2.06
C ARG A 56 -5.22 14.15 -1.62
N GLU A 57 -6.06 14.57 -2.57
CA GLU A 57 -7.27 15.34 -2.29
C GLU A 57 -8.27 14.50 -1.49
N ALA A 58 -8.44 13.23 -1.86
CA ALA A 58 -9.31 12.30 -1.16
C ALA A 58 -8.85 12.04 0.28
N ILE A 59 -7.54 11.86 0.49
CA ILE A 59 -6.96 11.69 1.83
C ILE A 59 -7.18 12.95 2.68
N GLU A 60 -6.94 14.12 2.12
CA GLU A 60 -7.09 15.38 2.85
C GLU A 60 -8.55 15.67 3.21
N ALA A 61 -9.47 15.43 2.28
CA ALA A 61 -10.91 15.56 2.52
C ALA A 61 -11.38 14.63 3.65
N ASN A 62 -10.96 13.36 3.62
CA ASN A 62 -11.28 12.40 4.67
C ASN A 62 -10.73 12.83 6.03
N TYR A 63 -9.46 13.25 6.09
CA TYR A 63 -8.85 13.74 7.32
C TYR A 63 -9.63 14.92 7.93
N ARG A 64 -9.98 15.91 7.10
CA ARG A 64 -10.76 17.08 7.53
C ARG A 64 -12.15 16.69 8.03
N GLN A 65 -12.83 15.80 7.31
CA GLN A 65 -14.14 15.29 7.70
C GLN A 65 -14.09 14.58 9.05
N VAL A 66 -13.21 13.59 9.21
CA VAL A 66 -13.08 12.82 10.45
C VAL A 66 -12.75 13.74 11.62
N LYS A 67 -11.86 14.72 11.41
CA LYS A 67 -11.52 15.71 12.45
C LYS A 67 -12.75 16.52 12.88
N GLN A 68 -13.56 16.99 11.93
CA GLN A 68 -14.77 17.75 12.24
C GLN A 68 -15.83 16.89 12.95
N GLU A 69 -16.00 15.64 12.52
CA GLU A 69 -16.93 14.70 13.14
C GLU A 69 -16.54 14.39 14.59
N VAL A 70 -15.25 14.21 14.86
CA VAL A 70 -14.73 13.99 16.22
C VAL A 70 -14.97 15.22 17.10
N LEU A 71 -14.71 16.43 16.61
CA LEU A 71 -15.00 17.66 17.36
C LEU A 71 -16.49 17.78 17.68
N SER A 72 -17.35 17.56 16.68
CA SER A 72 -18.80 17.57 16.87
C SER A 72 -19.28 16.48 17.84
N LEU A 73 -18.63 15.30 17.84
CA LEU A 73 -18.93 14.23 18.80
C LEU A 73 -18.57 14.67 20.22
N VAL A 74 -17.39 15.25 20.42
CA VAL A 74 -16.96 15.75 21.73
C VAL A 74 -17.91 16.84 22.23
N ASP A 75 -18.27 17.81 21.41
CA ASP A 75 -19.19 18.88 21.80
C ASP A 75 -20.58 18.33 22.20
N ARG A 76 -21.11 17.38 21.41
CA ARG A 76 -22.37 16.71 21.72
C ARG A 76 -22.31 15.92 23.03
N GLU A 77 -21.21 15.22 23.28
CA GLU A 77 -21.04 14.46 24.52
C GLU A 77 -20.88 15.39 25.73
N ILE A 78 -20.18 16.51 25.59
CA ILE A 78 -20.09 17.54 26.64
C ILE A 78 -21.48 18.07 26.96
N GLU A 79 -22.29 18.43 25.96
CA GLU A 79 -23.66 18.90 26.17
C GLU A 79 -24.56 17.82 26.78
N ARG A 80 -24.42 16.55 26.35
CA ARG A 80 -25.15 15.44 26.95
C ARG A 80 -24.82 15.29 28.44
N ILE A 81 -23.55 15.35 28.81
CA ILE A 81 -23.08 15.24 30.20
C ILE A 81 -23.54 16.45 31.04
N LYS A 82 -23.52 17.67 30.48
CA LYS A 82 -24.02 18.88 31.17
C LYS A 82 -25.50 18.77 31.55
N ASN A 83 -26.29 18.14 30.69
CA ASN A 83 -27.74 17.99 30.86
C ASN A 83 -28.14 16.75 31.69
N ASP A 84 -27.19 15.87 32.01
CA ASP A 84 -27.41 14.70 32.85
C ASP A 84 -27.06 15.00 34.32
N SER A 85 -28.08 15.02 35.17
CA SER A 85 -27.94 15.29 36.62
C SER A 85 -26.97 14.36 37.34
N GLN A 86 -26.77 13.13 36.86
CA GLN A 86 -25.86 12.16 37.48
C GLN A 86 -24.40 12.34 37.02
N LEU A 87 -24.18 12.91 35.83
CA LEU A 87 -22.86 13.03 35.22
C LEU A 87 -22.32 14.47 35.26
N LYS A 88 -23.16 15.48 35.44
CA LYS A 88 -22.78 16.90 35.44
C LYS A 88 -21.67 17.25 36.42
N SER A 89 -21.62 16.59 37.59
CA SER A 89 -20.57 16.81 38.59
C SER A 89 -19.18 16.34 38.15
N LEU A 90 -19.07 15.57 37.07
CA LEU A 90 -17.80 15.08 36.51
C LEU A 90 -17.13 16.11 35.60
N LEU A 91 -17.89 17.09 35.09
CA LEU A 91 -17.33 18.18 34.29
C LEU A 91 -16.63 19.17 35.22
N LYS A 92 -15.30 19.25 35.11
CA LYS A 92 -14.56 20.38 35.68
C LYS A 92 -14.77 21.59 34.76
N LEU A 93 -15.76 22.41 35.08
CA LEU A 93 -15.84 23.77 34.56
C LEU A 93 -14.92 24.63 35.42
N ASP A 94 -13.75 24.99 34.89
CA ASP A 94 -12.92 26.05 35.45
C ASP A 94 -13.59 27.43 35.25
#